data_AF-A0A1Q8VDV8-F1
#
_entry.id   AF-A0A1Q8VDV8-F1
#
_cell.length_a   1.000
_cell.length_b   1.000
_cell.length_c   1.000
_cell.angle_alpha   90.00
_cell.angle_beta   90.00
_cell.angle_gamma   90.00
#
_symmetry.space_group_name_H-M   'P 1'
#
loop_
_entity.id
_entity.type
_entity.pdbx_description
1 polymer ?
#
loop_
_entity_poly.entity_id
_entity_poly.type
_entity_poly.pdbx_seq_one_letter_code
_entity_poly.pdbx_strand_id
1 'polypeptide(L)'
;MHPILAMNPATPQSVLDLLAHSDNLAVKEALARRSRWETPQTDEASPSVQSQASEQTSAMAPTMAVATRPQQSTGYGSAPQGYGAATAAQASTDIAQPSVPSASPMAQPGPRQTGPIGYPAMNQPAMGAPLGQPIFNGPPAQAAPAPRPKRRRGATAVAVFLPIILVLTATCGVCWYFFGPSDAKVINQHVELSEDWEYGSVETWDAKVATNATPLVVGDHFLTYENQSRTLTSYTITDDGLNKGWSLEVGGDGSDPSTSFESMAYSWGNDKIVYGPTMIDLSSGKQGPVPWGEGQSAMVADGIAISCDAKSQCTAWESPQKKKWTITVPAEDGVSFSSMRGPVGVVTHKKHKYVALNNVIIDLADGKTMVLGGDKAKATTGTDYAEDGWVVYEKNALNPGPNDPWSVVEYDLDGKRLSAYFMDPKKNDEIPVYPEHSLLTIKQTHAYNTKNESPAPMTALRSSLSSCIESLSPKIGGMFTIPNLEIKKENEAFCASGAKLSPKKKVVKLKAQAQVDPNAFLYLMDVKDEKRIEFAGIFWERGDSLIVVKPDLIIGYTRGLGKARGFKPAL
;
A
#
# COMPACT_ATOMS: atom_id res chain seq x y z
N MET A 1 -31.77 0.07 11.26
CA MET A 1 -32.64 -0.45 10.19
C MET A 1 -33.71 0.53 9.69
N HIS A 2 -34.68 0.97 10.52
CA HIS A 2 -35.91 1.64 10.02
C HIS A 2 -35.72 2.82 9.03
N PRO A 3 -34.76 3.76 9.19
CA PRO A 3 -34.56 4.83 8.20
C PRO A 3 -34.11 4.33 6.81
N ILE A 4 -33.40 3.20 6.75
CA ILE A 4 -32.95 2.59 5.48
C ILE A 4 -34.14 2.02 4.72
N LEU A 5 -35.11 1.42 5.44
CA LEU A 5 -36.36 0.95 4.85
C LEU A 5 -37.22 2.12 4.33
N ALA A 6 -37.23 3.26 5.03
CA ALA A 6 -37.91 4.47 4.55
C ALA A 6 -37.30 5.01 3.23
N MET A 7 -35.97 4.91 3.06
CA MET A 7 -35.27 5.38 1.85
C MET A 7 -35.29 4.40 0.68
N ASN A 8 -35.36 3.09 0.92
CA ASN A 8 -35.22 2.09 -0.13
C ASN A 8 -36.41 2.13 -1.12
N PRO A 9 -36.19 2.40 -2.43
CA PRO A 9 -37.26 2.44 -3.43
C PRO A 9 -38.07 1.13 -3.52
N ALA A 10 -37.44 -0.01 -3.19
CA ALA A 10 -38.07 -1.33 -3.22
C ALA A 10 -38.85 -1.71 -1.94
N THR A 11 -38.90 -0.83 -0.92
CA THR A 11 -39.72 -1.09 0.28
C THR A 11 -41.21 -1.02 -0.08
N PRO A 12 -42.02 -2.05 0.23
CA PRO A 12 -43.46 -2.06 -0.05
C PRO A 12 -44.21 -0.95 0.70
N GLN A 13 -45.27 -0.40 0.08
CA GLN A 13 -46.05 0.71 0.65
C GLN A 13 -46.56 0.43 2.07
N SER A 14 -47.04 -0.79 2.34
CA SER A 14 -47.52 -1.19 3.67
C SER A 14 -46.45 -1.12 4.78
N VAL A 15 -45.16 -1.17 4.42
CA VAL A 15 -44.04 -0.97 5.34
C VAL A 15 -43.73 0.53 5.51
N LEU A 16 -43.91 1.34 4.45
CA LEU A 16 -43.80 2.81 4.53
C LEU A 16 -44.92 3.42 5.37
N ASP A 17 -46.15 2.90 5.26
CA ASP A 17 -47.30 3.33 6.06
C ASP A 17 -47.08 3.05 7.55
N LEU A 18 -46.45 1.92 7.89
CA LEU A 18 -46.01 1.61 9.27
C LEU A 18 -44.88 2.54 9.74
N LEU A 19 -43.92 2.87 8.86
CA LEU A 19 -42.82 3.78 9.17
C LEU A 19 -43.28 5.23 9.35
N ALA A 20 -44.35 5.67 8.68
CA ALA A 20 -44.94 6.99 8.83
C ALA A 20 -45.50 7.25 10.25
N HIS A 21 -45.86 6.18 10.97
CA HIS A 21 -46.29 6.23 12.37
C HIS A 21 -45.13 6.10 13.38
N SER A 22 -43.87 6.06 12.92
CA SER A 22 -42.70 5.95 13.80
C SER A 22 -42.31 7.30 14.39
N ASP A 23 -42.18 7.39 15.72
CA ASP A 23 -41.69 8.60 16.40
C ASP A 23 -40.18 8.85 16.29
N ASN A 24 -39.44 7.98 15.62
CA ASN A 24 -38.01 8.16 15.38
C ASN A 24 -37.75 9.31 14.38
N LEU A 25 -37.05 10.35 14.83
CA LEU A 25 -36.76 11.55 14.03
C LEU A 25 -36.08 11.25 12.69
N ALA A 26 -35.14 10.30 12.67
CA ALA A 26 -34.43 9.90 11.45
C ALA A 26 -35.33 9.11 10.47
N VAL A 27 -36.40 8.46 10.94
CA VAL A 27 -37.42 7.85 10.06
C VAL A 27 -38.32 8.94 9.46
N LYS A 28 -38.77 9.91 10.26
CA LYS A 28 -39.56 11.05 9.78
C LYS A 28 -38.77 11.87 8.75
N GLU A 29 -37.48 12.13 9.00
CA GLU A 29 -36.59 12.76 8.04
C GLU A 29 -36.33 11.92 6.79
N ALA A 30 -36.18 10.60 6.91
CA ALA A 30 -35.98 9.72 5.75
C ALA A 30 -37.18 9.75 4.81
N LEU A 31 -38.40 9.60 5.33
CA LEU A 31 -39.64 9.73 4.55
C LEU A 31 -39.77 11.12 3.91
N ALA A 32 -39.42 12.18 4.63
CA ALA A 32 -39.44 13.55 4.12
C ALA A 32 -38.36 13.83 3.05
N ARG A 33 -37.26 13.08 3.01
CA ARG A 33 -36.24 13.15 1.95
C ARG A 33 -36.67 12.32 0.72
N ARG A 34 -37.32 11.17 0.92
CA ARG A 34 -37.89 10.33 -0.14
C ARG A 34 -38.98 11.04 -0.94
N SER A 35 -39.94 11.71 -0.28
CA SER A 35 -40.99 12.44 -0.99
C SER A 35 -40.46 13.58 -1.87
N ARG A 36 -39.32 14.18 -1.48
CA ARG A 36 -38.56 15.15 -2.29
C ARG A 36 -37.76 14.54 -3.46
N TRP A 37 -37.65 13.23 -3.55
CA TRP A 37 -37.11 12.51 -4.72
C TRP A 37 -38.24 12.04 -5.66
N GLU A 38 -39.41 11.71 -5.11
CA GLU A 38 -40.59 11.26 -5.86
C GLU A 38 -41.39 12.43 -6.48
N THR A 39 -41.09 13.68 -6.10
CA THR A 39 -41.56 14.90 -6.79
C THR A 39 -40.42 15.57 -7.57
N PRO A 40 -40.52 15.71 -8.91
CA PRO A 40 -39.62 16.58 -9.65
C PRO A 40 -39.79 18.02 -9.17
N GLN A 41 -38.71 18.69 -8.78
CA GLN A 41 -38.77 20.11 -8.44
C GLN A 41 -39.06 20.94 -9.69
N THR A 42 -40.24 21.56 -9.75
CA THR A 42 -40.43 22.81 -10.50
C THR A 42 -39.68 23.92 -9.77
N ASP A 43 -38.85 24.68 -10.49
CA ASP A 43 -38.16 25.85 -9.95
C ASP A 43 -39.16 26.94 -9.57
N GLU A 44 -38.99 27.55 -8.38
CA GLU A 44 -39.68 28.79 -8.02
C GLU A 44 -38.74 29.82 -7.36
N ALA A 45 -38.45 30.85 -8.16
CA ALA A 45 -38.16 32.24 -7.80
C ALA A 45 -36.98 32.60 -6.86
N SER A 46 -36.05 33.37 -7.44
CA SER A 46 -35.60 34.65 -6.85
C SER A 46 -35.74 35.75 -7.91
N PRO A 47 -35.89 37.04 -7.53
CA PRO A 47 -36.89 37.88 -8.21
C PRO A 47 -36.43 38.67 -9.46
N SER A 48 -37.23 38.51 -10.51
CA SER A 48 -37.67 39.53 -11.49
C SER A 48 -36.69 40.56 -12.10
N VAL A 49 -36.44 40.43 -13.40
CA VAL A 49 -36.32 41.56 -14.36
C VAL A 49 -37.16 41.22 -15.61
N GLN A 50 -37.74 42.22 -16.28
CA GLN A 50 -38.72 42.05 -17.37
C GLN A 50 -38.09 42.05 -18.77
N SER A 51 -38.59 41.18 -19.66
CA SER A 51 -38.74 41.46 -21.11
C SER A 51 -39.80 40.52 -21.72
N GLN A 52 -40.38 40.88 -22.87
CA GLN A 52 -41.55 40.21 -23.48
C GLN A 52 -41.22 39.48 -24.81
N ALA A 53 -42.24 38.76 -25.32
CA ALA A 53 -42.39 38.17 -26.66
C ALA A 53 -41.73 36.79 -26.91
N SER A 54 -42.21 35.91 -27.82
CA SER A 54 -43.54 35.64 -28.44
C SER A 54 -43.40 34.38 -29.35
N GLU A 55 -44.52 33.84 -29.87
CA GLU A 55 -44.59 32.79 -30.93
C GLU A 55 -44.21 31.36 -30.44
N GLN A 56 -45.10 30.34 -30.46
CA GLN A 56 -45.70 29.57 -31.58
C GLN A 56 -44.65 28.74 -32.36
N THR A 57 -44.77 27.41 -32.58
CA THR A 57 -45.91 26.67 -33.16
C THR A 57 -45.92 25.14 -32.92
N SER A 58 -47.12 24.55 -32.94
CA SER A 58 -47.54 23.20 -33.43
C SER A 58 -46.80 21.89 -33.06
N ALA A 59 -47.60 20.83 -32.87
CA ALA A 59 -47.15 19.43 -32.74
C ALA A 59 -47.39 18.63 -34.03
N MET A 60 -46.81 17.41 -34.12
CA MET A 60 -47.42 16.25 -34.82
C MET A 60 -46.75 14.93 -34.41
N ALA A 61 -47.51 13.84 -34.46
CA ALA A 61 -47.07 12.45 -34.32
C ALA A 61 -47.76 11.60 -35.41
N PRO A 62 -47.30 10.36 -35.64
CA PRO A 62 -48.27 9.30 -35.93
C PRO A 62 -48.01 7.95 -35.23
N THR A 63 -49.05 7.14 -35.19
CA THR A 63 -49.15 5.84 -34.49
C THR A 63 -49.27 4.68 -35.50
N MET A 64 -48.81 3.47 -35.16
CA MET A 64 -49.41 2.19 -35.63
C MET A 64 -49.24 1.10 -34.56
N ALA A 65 -50.01 -0.01 -34.64
CA ALA A 65 -50.30 -0.86 -33.48
C ALA A 65 -50.48 -2.38 -33.75
N VAL A 66 -50.18 -3.18 -32.70
CA VAL A 66 -50.82 -4.44 -32.22
C VAL A 66 -51.07 -5.64 -33.15
N ALA A 67 -50.62 -6.83 -32.69
CA ALA A 67 -51.22 -8.16 -32.95
C ALA A 67 -50.93 -9.13 -31.77
N THR A 68 -51.56 -10.32 -31.72
CA THR A 68 -51.77 -11.11 -30.46
C THR A 68 -51.18 -12.54 -30.39
N ARG A 69 -51.14 -13.06 -29.14
CA ARG A 69 -50.91 -14.47 -28.64
C ARG A 69 -52.04 -15.46 -29.08
N PRO A 70 -52.18 -16.74 -28.61
CA PRO A 70 -51.45 -17.56 -27.59
C PRO A 70 -51.17 -19.07 -27.91
N GLN A 71 -50.44 -19.80 -27.02
CA GLN A 71 -50.90 -21.07 -26.38
C GLN A 71 -49.98 -21.57 -25.24
N GLN A 72 -50.34 -22.67 -24.54
CA GLN A 72 -49.70 -23.24 -23.33
C GLN A 72 -49.54 -24.77 -23.44
N SER A 73 -48.66 -25.38 -22.62
CA SER A 73 -48.78 -26.79 -22.18
C SER A 73 -48.03 -27.07 -20.85
N THR A 74 -48.36 -28.18 -20.19
CA THR A 74 -47.84 -28.74 -18.92
C THR A 74 -46.79 -29.85 -19.16
N GLY A 75 -46.01 -30.39 -18.21
CA GLY A 75 -45.83 -30.16 -16.76
C GLY A 75 -45.19 -31.40 -16.06
N TYR A 76 -44.62 -31.24 -14.85
CA TYR A 76 -44.10 -32.27 -13.91
C TYR A 76 -43.12 -33.38 -14.38
N GLY A 77 -42.02 -33.57 -13.64
CA GLY A 77 -41.12 -34.73 -13.75
C GLY A 77 -40.06 -34.78 -12.64
N SER A 78 -40.04 -35.86 -11.86
CA SER A 78 -39.24 -36.01 -10.62
C SER A 78 -37.80 -36.53 -10.83
N ALA A 79 -36.93 -36.27 -9.85
CA ALA A 79 -35.55 -36.77 -9.78
C ALA A 79 -35.46 -38.28 -9.40
N PRO A 80 -34.26 -38.86 -9.52
CA PRO A 80 -33.73 -39.74 -8.47
C PRO A 80 -32.33 -39.32 -7.97
N GLN A 81 -31.93 -39.84 -6.80
CA GLN A 81 -30.60 -39.69 -6.21
C GLN A 81 -29.68 -40.88 -6.56
N GLY A 82 -28.38 -40.75 -6.27
CA GLY A 82 -27.66 -41.84 -5.59
C GLY A 82 -26.16 -41.96 -5.83
N TYR A 83 -25.37 -41.74 -4.75
CA TYR A 83 -24.12 -42.42 -4.35
C TYR A 83 -22.94 -42.50 -5.35
N GLY A 84 -21.67 -42.62 -4.95
CA GLY A 84 -21.04 -42.67 -3.62
C GLY A 84 -19.50 -42.69 -3.78
N ALA A 85 -18.74 -42.59 -2.69
CA ALA A 85 -17.27 -42.44 -2.75
C ALA A 85 -16.50 -43.78 -2.63
N ALA A 86 -15.35 -43.90 -3.30
CA ALA A 86 -14.32 -44.91 -3.00
C ALA A 86 -12.90 -44.47 -3.42
N THR A 87 -11.97 -44.73 -2.50
CA THR A 87 -10.52 -44.44 -2.44
C THR A 87 -9.60 -45.25 -3.37
N ALA A 88 -8.30 -44.85 -3.39
CA ALA A 88 -7.09 -45.65 -3.69
C ALA A 88 -6.78 -45.99 -5.18
N ALA A 89 -5.53 -46.23 -5.61
CA ALA A 89 -4.18 -46.01 -5.01
C ALA A 89 -3.07 -46.00 -6.11
N GLN A 90 -1.79 -45.94 -5.71
CA GLN A 90 -0.58 -45.77 -6.53
C GLN A 90 -0.26 -46.92 -7.52
N ALA A 91 0.39 -46.59 -8.64
CA ALA A 91 1.34 -47.46 -9.37
C ALA A 91 2.30 -46.61 -10.25
N SER A 92 3.46 -47.15 -10.62
CA SER A 92 4.52 -46.46 -11.41
C SER A 92 5.36 -47.46 -12.23
N THR A 93 6.02 -46.98 -13.31
CA THR A 93 7.06 -47.69 -14.14
C THR A 93 6.58 -48.98 -14.87
N ASP A 94 7.11 -49.50 -15.98
CA ASP A 94 8.12 -49.11 -17.03
C ASP A 94 7.94 -50.08 -18.25
N ILE A 95 8.65 -50.09 -19.41
CA ILE A 95 9.85 -49.41 -19.96
C ILE A 95 9.77 -49.38 -21.52
N ALA A 96 10.46 -48.47 -22.23
CA ALA A 96 10.88 -48.65 -23.64
C ALA A 96 11.92 -47.62 -24.14
N GLN A 97 12.96 -48.06 -24.87
CA GLN A 97 13.97 -47.22 -25.55
C GLN A 97 14.56 -48.00 -26.76
N PRO A 98 15.19 -47.35 -27.77
CA PRO A 98 16.64 -47.59 -27.97
C PRO A 98 17.49 -46.47 -28.65
N SER A 99 18.66 -46.21 -28.06
CA SER A 99 20.02 -45.92 -28.61
C SER A 99 20.33 -44.98 -29.82
N VAL A 100 21.50 -44.33 -29.71
CA VAL A 100 22.21 -43.43 -30.67
C VAL A 100 23.33 -44.14 -31.47
N PRO A 101 24.12 -43.42 -32.30
CA PRO A 101 25.57 -43.33 -31.99
C PRO A 101 26.20 -41.91 -32.10
N SER A 102 27.48 -41.80 -31.72
CA SER A 102 28.17 -40.54 -31.30
C SER A 102 29.43 -40.19 -32.11
N ALA A 103 29.98 -38.97 -31.95
CA ALA A 103 31.40 -38.68 -32.20
C ALA A 103 31.94 -37.43 -31.43
N SER A 104 33.21 -37.47 -30.99
CA SER A 104 34.01 -36.34 -30.46
C SER A 104 35.48 -36.79 -30.27
N PRO A 105 36.47 -35.87 -30.31
CA PRO A 105 37.67 -36.05 -29.48
C PRO A 105 38.26 -34.73 -28.87
N MET A 106 39.17 -34.89 -27.89
CA MET A 106 39.93 -33.83 -27.19
C MET A 106 41.40 -33.75 -27.64
N ALA A 107 42.10 -32.63 -27.37
CA ALA A 107 43.44 -32.59 -26.72
C ALA A 107 44.05 -31.16 -26.58
N GLN A 108 44.99 -30.97 -25.65
CA GLN A 108 45.93 -29.83 -25.52
C GLN A 108 47.38 -30.29 -25.84
N PRO A 109 48.40 -29.40 -25.97
CA PRO A 109 49.20 -28.96 -24.79
C PRO A 109 49.83 -27.53 -24.85
N GLY A 110 50.47 -27.08 -23.76
CA GLY A 110 51.43 -25.93 -23.70
C GLY A 110 52.92 -26.38 -23.75
N PRO A 111 53.96 -25.60 -23.33
CA PRO A 111 53.94 -24.51 -22.30
C PRO A 111 54.99 -23.32 -22.38
N ARG A 112 54.96 -22.44 -21.35
CA ARG A 112 56.06 -21.62 -20.70
C ARG A 112 56.68 -20.30 -21.31
N GLN A 113 56.40 -19.19 -20.60
CA GLN A 113 57.31 -18.18 -19.95
C GLN A 113 58.30 -17.27 -20.72
N THR A 114 58.14 -15.94 -20.60
CA THR A 114 58.99 -14.97 -19.80
C THR A 114 58.41 -13.51 -19.83
N GLY A 115 58.92 -12.59 -19.01
CA GLY A 115 58.65 -11.11 -19.03
C GLY A 115 59.96 -10.30 -19.21
N PRO A 116 60.10 -8.98 -18.88
CA PRO A 116 59.23 -8.09 -18.06
C PRO A 116 59.12 -6.56 -18.48
N ILE A 117 58.34 -5.76 -17.72
CA ILE A 117 58.46 -4.31 -17.34
C ILE A 117 58.93 -3.21 -18.35
N GLY A 118 58.19 -2.08 -18.47
CA GLY A 118 58.77 -0.74 -18.78
C GLY A 118 57.88 0.38 -19.42
N TYR A 119 57.93 1.61 -18.87
CA TYR A 119 57.55 2.95 -19.44
C TYR A 119 58.87 3.80 -19.58
N PRO A 120 59.01 5.02 -20.22
CA PRO A 120 58.05 6.16 -20.32
C PRO A 120 58.17 7.27 -21.46
N ALA A 121 57.24 8.26 -21.43
CA ALA A 121 57.36 9.75 -21.65
C ALA A 121 57.75 10.52 -22.97
N MET A 122 56.99 11.63 -23.22
CA MET A 122 57.27 12.93 -23.93
C MET A 122 57.54 12.94 -25.48
N ASN A 123 57.38 14.02 -26.29
CA ASN A 123 57.29 15.49 -26.07
C ASN A 123 56.56 16.32 -27.21
N GLN A 124 56.59 17.68 -27.17
CA GLN A 124 55.95 18.67 -28.12
C GLN A 124 56.83 19.17 -29.31
N PRO A 125 56.28 19.93 -30.29
CA PRO A 125 56.35 21.44 -30.39
C PRO A 125 54.99 22.11 -30.78
N ALA A 126 54.66 23.42 -30.72
CA ALA A 126 55.31 24.76 -30.92
C ALA A 126 55.35 25.25 -32.41
N MET A 127 55.14 26.53 -32.82
CA MET A 127 54.78 27.83 -32.17
C MET A 127 54.39 28.93 -33.23
N GLY A 128 53.57 29.97 -32.94
CA GLY A 128 53.39 31.17 -33.83
C GLY A 128 52.18 32.12 -33.59
N ALA A 129 52.30 33.42 -33.96
CA ALA A 129 51.30 34.54 -33.90
C ALA A 129 51.70 35.66 -34.93
N PRO A 130 51.14 36.92 -35.07
CA PRO A 130 50.18 37.72 -34.23
C PRO A 130 49.22 38.74 -34.97
N LEU A 131 48.66 39.72 -34.20
CA LEU A 131 48.17 41.11 -34.55
C LEU A 131 46.72 41.41 -35.04
N GLY A 132 46.10 42.47 -34.47
CA GLY A 132 44.96 43.24 -35.02
C GLY A 132 43.88 43.76 -34.02
N GLN A 133 43.61 45.08 -33.94
CA GLN A 133 42.45 45.73 -33.25
C GLN A 133 42.06 47.05 -33.95
N PRO A 134 40.83 47.60 -33.70
CA PRO A 134 40.74 48.85 -32.90
C PRO A 134 39.48 49.07 -32.01
N ILE A 135 39.74 49.31 -30.71
CA ILE A 135 39.20 50.28 -29.69
C ILE A 135 37.85 51.06 -29.89
N PHE A 136 37.17 51.30 -28.74
CA PHE A 136 36.26 52.40 -28.29
C PHE A 136 34.81 51.97 -27.91
N ASN A 137 34.18 52.36 -26.79
CA ASN A 137 34.69 52.88 -25.48
C ASN A 137 33.56 52.83 -24.40
N GLY A 138 33.88 52.64 -23.10
CA GLY A 138 32.87 52.73 -22.02
C GLY A 138 33.34 52.23 -20.62
N PRO A 139 33.44 53.08 -19.58
CA PRO A 139 33.93 52.71 -18.23
C PRO A 139 32.90 52.98 -17.09
N PRO A 140 33.21 52.66 -15.81
CA PRO A 140 33.80 51.42 -15.29
C PRO A 140 33.06 50.87 -14.03
N ALA A 141 33.37 49.64 -13.61
CA ALA A 141 33.06 49.14 -12.26
C ALA A 141 34.34 48.58 -11.61
N GLN A 142 34.49 48.73 -10.30
CA GLN A 142 35.75 48.48 -9.59
C GLN A 142 35.94 46.99 -9.25
N ALA A 143 37.18 46.50 -9.38
CA ALA A 143 37.60 45.17 -8.93
C ALA A 143 38.67 45.26 -7.82
N ALA A 144 38.54 44.44 -6.78
CA ALA A 144 39.53 44.34 -5.70
C ALA A 144 40.69 43.38 -6.08
N PRO A 145 41.93 43.63 -5.62
CA PRO A 145 43.12 42.95 -6.15
C PRO A 145 43.42 41.58 -5.52
N ALA A 146 44.02 40.68 -6.31
CA ALA A 146 44.57 39.41 -5.85
C ALA A 146 45.96 39.56 -5.16
N PRO A 147 46.32 38.69 -4.19
CA PRO A 147 47.50 38.89 -3.34
C PRO A 147 48.84 38.41 -3.93
N ARG A 148 49.95 38.98 -3.42
CA ARG A 148 51.34 38.52 -3.63
C ARG A 148 52.05 38.25 -2.28
N PRO A 149 53.18 37.49 -2.23
CA PRO A 149 53.40 36.56 -1.12
C PRO A 149 54.32 37.03 0.04
N LYS A 150 53.92 36.58 1.25
CA LYS A 150 54.70 36.14 2.44
C LYS A 150 56.14 36.66 2.67
N ARG A 151 56.38 37.11 3.92
CA ARG A 151 57.68 36.96 4.62
C ARG A 151 57.46 36.30 6.00
N ARG A 152 58.36 35.40 6.42
CA ARG A 152 58.25 34.62 7.68
C ARG A 152 58.74 35.40 8.91
N ARG A 153 58.15 35.14 10.09
CA ARG A 153 58.83 35.02 11.42
C ARG A 153 57.85 34.50 12.49
N GLY A 154 58.38 33.88 13.54
CA GLY A 154 57.64 33.47 14.76
C GLY A 154 56.97 32.09 14.68
N ALA A 155 57.43 31.12 15.49
CA ALA A 155 56.80 29.80 15.62
C ALA A 155 57.08 29.19 17.01
N THR A 156 56.20 29.45 17.99
CA THR A 156 56.36 28.94 19.38
C THR A 156 55.01 28.80 20.13
N ALA A 157 54.04 28.03 19.60
CA ALA A 157 52.74 27.82 20.29
C ALA A 157 51.93 26.56 19.87
N VAL A 158 52.54 25.51 19.31
CA VAL A 158 51.77 24.39 18.65
C VAL A 158 51.89 23.03 19.37
N ALA A 159 52.78 22.88 20.35
CA ALA A 159 53.11 21.57 20.94
C ALA A 159 52.02 20.93 21.83
N VAL A 160 51.05 21.69 22.33
CA VAL A 160 50.08 21.21 23.35
C VAL A 160 48.69 20.88 22.77
N PHE A 161 48.26 21.56 21.70
CA PHE A 161 46.94 21.31 21.11
C PHE A 161 46.89 20.06 20.22
N LEU A 162 48.01 19.67 19.60
CA LEU A 162 48.09 18.48 18.75
C LEU A 162 47.63 17.17 19.43
N PRO A 163 48.09 16.80 20.65
CA PRO A 163 47.59 15.60 21.32
C PRO A 163 46.11 15.70 21.71
N ILE A 164 45.61 16.88 22.10
CA ILE A 164 44.20 17.07 22.47
C ILE A 164 43.28 16.90 21.25
N ILE A 165 43.67 17.48 20.11
CA ILE A 165 42.95 17.32 18.84
C ILE A 165 43.02 15.85 18.37
N LEU A 166 44.18 15.20 18.47
CA LEU A 166 44.30 13.77 18.13
C LEU A 166 43.39 12.89 19.00
N VAL A 167 43.37 13.08 20.32
CA VAL A 167 42.47 12.35 21.23
C VAL A 167 41.00 12.60 20.86
N LEU A 168 40.60 13.85 20.64
CA LEU A 168 39.23 14.19 20.22
C LEU A 168 38.86 13.54 18.88
N THR A 169 39.73 13.59 17.87
CA THR A 169 39.50 12.92 16.58
C THR A 169 39.47 11.40 16.68
N ALA A 170 40.24 10.79 17.59
CA ALA A 170 40.19 9.36 17.85
C ALA A 170 38.84 8.96 18.50
N THR A 171 38.38 9.70 19.51
CA THR A 171 37.05 9.47 20.11
C THR A 171 35.92 9.72 19.11
N CYS A 172 35.96 10.80 18.34
CA CYS A 172 34.95 11.09 17.32
C CYS A 172 34.98 10.08 16.16
N GLY A 173 36.15 9.56 15.77
CA GLY A 173 36.28 8.51 14.76
C GLY A 173 35.63 7.20 15.19
N VAL A 174 35.80 6.81 16.46
CA VAL A 174 35.08 5.66 17.04
C VAL A 174 33.58 5.95 17.11
N CYS A 175 33.16 7.14 17.55
CA CYS A 175 31.74 7.52 17.52
C CYS A 175 31.15 7.46 16.11
N TRP A 176 31.85 7.89 15.06
CA TRP A 176 31.31 7.86 13.70
C TRP A 176 31.17 6.44 13.14
N TYR A 177 31.95 5.49 13.64
CA TYR A 177 31.85 4.07 13.25
C TYR A 177 30.71 3.32 13.97
N PHE A 178 30.25 3.82 15.13
CA PHE A 178 29.09 3.28 15.86
C PHE A 178 27.79 4.09 15.66
N PHE A 179 27.90 5.36 15.24
CA PHE A 179 26.79 6.27 14.95
C PHE A 179 26.83 6.76 13.49
N GLY A 180 27.18 5.86 12.56
CA GLY A 180 26.76 6.04 11.17
C GLY A 180 25.23 6.06 11.08
N PRO A 181 24.62 6.76 10.12
CA PRO A 181 23.17 6.68 9.91
C PRO A 181 22.81 5.22 9.64
N SER A 182 21.73 4.74 10.27
CA SER A 182 21.36 3.32 10.12
C SER A 182 21.04 2.99 8.66
N ASP A 183 21.63 1.90 8.16
CA ASP A 183 21.24 1.28 6.88
C ASP A 183 19.83 0.63 6.97
N ALA A 184 19.19 0.65 8.14
CA ALA A 184 17.86 0.09 8.38
C ALA A 184 16.74 0.88 7.68
N LYS A 185 15.91 0.18 6.89
CA LYS A 185 14.73 0.75 6.21
C LYS A 185 13.63 -0.29 6.05
N VAL A 186 12.38 0.04 6.36
CA VAL A 186 11.23 -0.82 6.05
C VAL A 186 10.45 -0.30 4.84
N ILE A 187 10.23 -1.17 3.86
CA ILE A 187 9.41 -0.91 2.68
C ILE A 187 8.14 -1.76 2.82
N ASN A 188 6.99 -1.20 2.46
CA ASN A 188 5.72 -1.91 2.42
C ASN A 188 4.88 -1.35 1.26
N GLN A 189 3.65 -1.84 1.07
CA GLN A 189 2.76 -1.44 -0.04
C GLN A 189 2.20 0.00 0.03
N HIS A 190 2.53 0.78 1.05
CA HIS A 190 2.07 2.15 1.16
C HIS A 190 2.98 3.13 0.41
N VAL A 191 2.37 4.19 -0.11
CA VAL A 191 3.02 5.33 -0.74
C VAL A 191 3.19 6.45 0.29
N GLU A 192 4.42 6.93 0.46
CA GLU A 192 4.73 8.16 1.19
C GLU A 192 4.01 9.35 0.56
N LEU A 193 3.42 10.22 1.40
CA LEU A 193 2.88 11.50 0.95
C LEU A 193 3.97 12.56 0.92
N SER A 194 3.90 13.49 -0.04
CA SER A 194 4.64 14.75 0.11
C SER A 194 4.12 15.55 1.29
N GLU A 195 4.94 16.48 1.76
CA GLU A 195 4.54 17.43 2.79
C GLU A 195 3.67 18.56 2.22
N ASP A 196 3.83 18.86 0.93
CA ASP A 196 3.26 20.05 0.27
C ASP A 196 1.72 20.04 0.23
N TRP A 197 1.11 18.88 0.49
CA TRP A 197 -0.33 18.77 0.73
C TRP A 197 -0.82 19.63 1.89
N GLU A 198 0.07 20.09 2.78
CA GLU A 198 -0.25 21.09 3.83
C GLU A 198 -0.91 22.35 3.26
N TYR A 199 -0.54 22.78 2.05
CA TYR A 199 -1.09 23.98 1.41
C TYR A 199 -2.50 23.75 0.80
N GLY A 200 -2.96 22.49 0.69
CA GLY A 200 -4.25 22.11 0.14
C GLY A 200 -4.15 21.20 -1.09
N SER A 201 -5.28 21.03 -1.80
CA SER A 201 -5.37 20.26 -3.05
C SER A 201 -5.88 21.09 -4.22
N VAL A 202 -5.44 20.76 -5.44
CA VAL A 202 -5.94 21.30 -6.71
C VAL A 202 -6.32 20.15 -7.63
N GLU A 203 -7.55 20.15 -8.17
CA GLU A 203 -7.99 19.23 -9.24
C GLU A 203 -7.24 19.60 -10.53
N THR A 204 -6.38 18.71 -11.03
CA THR A 204 -5.56 18.95 -12.24
C THR A 204 -6.17 18.36 -13.50
N TRP A 205 -6.93 17.27 -13.38
CA TRP A 205 -7.61 16.60 -14.49
C TRP A 205 -8.77 15.74 -13.99
N ASP A 206 -9.67 15.37 -14.90
CA ASP A 206 -10.69 14.36 -14.65
C ASP A 206 -10.91 13.41 -15.83
N ALA A 207 -11.41 12.21 -15.53
CA ALA A 207 -11.68 11.16 -16.50
C ALA A 207 -12.95 10.38 -16.13
N LYS A 208 -13.73 10.02 -17.17
CA LYS A 208 -14.90 9.15 -17.00
C LYS A 208 -14.49 7.67 -16.99
N VAL A 209 -14.95 6.95 -15.98
CA VAL A 209 -14.68 5.54 -15.71
C VAL A 209 -16.01 4.81 -15.39
N ALA A 210 -15.95 3.56 -14.93
CA ALA A 210 -17.13 2.82 -14.51
C ALA A 210 -17.83 3.45 -13.28
N THR A 211 -19.16 3.45 -13.25
CA THR A 211 -19.97 3.82 -12.08
C THR A 211 -20.07 2.65 -11.10
N ASN A 212 -20.17 2.93 -9.80
CA ASN A 212 -20.36 1.92 -8.74
C ASN A 212 -19.30 0.80 -8.68
N ALA A 213 -18.14 1.01 -9.31
CA ALA A 213 -17.02 0.08 -9.29
C ALA A 213 -16.20 0.20 -7.98
N THR A 214 -15.38 -0.80 -7.74
CA THR A 214 -14.32 -0.77 -6.71
C THR A 214 -13.03 -0.24 -7.37
N PRO A 215 -12.47 0.89 -6.92
CA PRO A 215 -11.20 1.42 -7.43
C PRO A 215 -9.99 0.73 -6.77
N LEU A 216 -8.90 0.57 -7.53
CA LEU A 216 -7.61 0.05 -7.06
C LEU A 216 -6.47 0.66 -7.87
N VAL A 217 -5.32 0.92 -7.25
CA VAL A 217 -4.10 1.44 -7.89
C VAL A 217 -2.96 0.45 -7.72
N VAL A 218 -2.28 0.12 -8.82
CA VAL A 218 -1.07 -0.71 -8.82
C VAL A 218 -0.07 -0.09 -9.79
N GLY A 219 1.07 0.37 -9.27
CA GLY A 219 2.08 1.08 -10.07
C GLY A 219 1.54 2.38 -10.65
N ASP A 220 1.61 2.52 -11.98
CA ASP A 220 1.04 3.61 -12.77
C ASP A 220 -0.32 3.25 -13.40
N HIS A 221 -0.97 2.18 -12.94
CA HIS A 221 -2.32 1.79 -13.37
C HIS A 221 -3.39 2.12 -12.32
N PHE A 222 -4.42 2.86 -12.73
CA PHE A 222 -5.70 2.96 -12.04
C PHE A 222 -6.66 1.93 -12.61
N LEU A 223 -7.34 1.18 -11.74
CA LEU A 223 -8.18 0.05 -12.10
C LEU A 223 -9.58 0.25 -11.54
N THR A 224 -10.60 -0.22 -12.27
CA THR A 224 -11.98 -0.31 -11.78
C THR A 224 -12.50 -1.72 -11.94
N TYR A 225 -12.92 -2.34 -10.83
CA TYR A 225 -13.61 -3.63 -10.81
C TYR A 225 -15.12 -3.44 -10.63
N GLU A 226 -15.90 -3.96 -11.57
CA GLU A 226 -17.37 -3.95 -11.54
C GLU A 226 -17.88 -5.34 -11.11
N ASN A 227 -18.26 -5.52 -9.83
CA ASN A 227 -18.66 -6.82 -9.30
C ASN A 227 -19.84 -7.47 -10.07
N GLN A 228 -20.86 -6.70 -10.48
CA GLN A 228 -22.03 -7.24 -11.20
C GLN A 228 -21.70 -7.83 -12.58
N SER A 229 -20.75 -7.24 -13.30
CA SER A 229 -20.28 -7.67 -14.62
C SER A 229 -18.96 -8.44 -14.55
N ARG A 230 -18.45 -8.67 -13.32
CA ARG A 230 -17.09 -9.15 -12.98
C ARG A 230 -15.98 -8.53 -13.84
N THR A 231 -16.18 -7.29 -14.29
CA THR A 231 -15.32 -6.68 -15.30
C THR A 231 -14.23 -5.86 -14.61
N LEU A 232 -12.97 -6.19 -14.90
CA LEU A 232 -11.81 -5.40 -14.54
C LEU A 232 -11.39 -4.55 -15.74
N THR A 233 -11.38 -3.23 -15.57
CA THR A 233 -10.85 -2.28 -16.56
C THR A 233 -9.56 -1.64 -16.03
N SER A 234 -8.56 -1.52 -16.90
CA SER A 234 -7.29 -0.84 -16.61
C SER A 234 -7.18 0.50 -17.33
N TYR A 235 -6.62 1.49 -16.64
CA TYR A 235 -6.30 2.82 -17.13
C TYR A 235 -4.86 3.16 -16.75
N THR A 236 -4.02 3.53 -17.71
CA THR A 236 -2.69 4.08 -17.42
C THR A 236 -2.83 5.54 -16.98
N ILE A 237 -2.19 5.88 -15.87
CA ILE A 237 -2.22 7.21 -15.24
C ILE A 237 -1.18 8.10 -15.92
N THR A 238 -1.61 9.24 -16.46
CA THR A 238 -0.73 10.28 -17.04
C THR A 238 -0.77 11.57 -16.23
N ASP A 239 0.09 12.53 -16.55
CA ASP A 239 0.06 13.85 -15.91
C ASP A 239 -1.22 14.65 -16.22
N ASP A 240 -1.88 14.35 -17.35
CA ASP A 240 -3.07 15.04 -17.85
C ASP A 240 -4.38 14.24 -17.71
N GLY A 241 -4.35 12.98 -17.21
CA GLY A 241 -5.56 12.16 -17.15
C GLY A 241 -5.37 10.66 -16.95
N LEU A 242 -6.37 9.90 -17.42
CA LEU A 242 -6.39 8.44 -17.47
C LEU A 242 -6.61 7.94 -18.90
N ASN A 243 -5.64 7.18 -19.43
CA ASN A 243 -5.76 6.51 -20.72
C ASN A 243 -6.31 5.09 -20.52
N LYS A 244 -7.55 4.82 -20.95
CA LYS A 244 -8.12 3.46 -20.90
C LYS A 244 -7.29 2.50 -21.76
N GLY A 245 -6.77 1.45 -21.12
CA GLY A 245 -6.09 0.35 -21.78
C GLY A 245 -7.08 -0.76 -22.14
N TRP A 246 -6.98 -1.88 -21.42
CA TRP A 246 -7.82 -3.07 -21.62
C TRP A 246 -9.02 -3.13 -20.66
N SER A 247 -9.94 -4.04 -20.97
CA SER A 247 -11.13 -4.37 -20.20
C SER A 247 -11.40 -5.86 -20.37
N LEU A 248 -11.57 -6.62 -19.30
CA LEU A 248 -11.80 -8.07 -19.34
C LEU A 248 -12.70 -8.53 -18.19
N GLU A 249 -13.35 -9.67 -18.37
CA GLU A 249 -14.00 -10.37 -17.25
C GLU A 249 -12.93 -11.14 -16.46
N VAL A 250 -12.90 -10.95 -15.14
CA VAL A 250 -12.15 -11.83 -14.22
C VAL A 250 -13.08 -12.91 -13.69
N GLY A 251 -12.55 -14.12 -13.48
CA GLY A 251 -13.29 -15.19 -12.83
C GLY A 251 -13.65 -14.85 -11.37
N GLY A 252 -14.55 -15.64 -10.80
CA GLY A 252 -14.96 -15.51 -9.40
C GLY A 252 -16.47 -15.70 -9.22
N ASP A 253 -16.85 -16.10 -8.00
CA ASP A 253 -18.22 -15.99 -7.52
C ASP A 253 -18.32 -14.74 -6.63
N GLY A 254 -19.16 -13.79 -7.03
CA GLY A 254 -19.45 -12.58 -6.25
C GLY A 254 -20.46 -12.81 -5.11
N SER A 255 -20.99 -14.03 -4.96
CA SER A 255 -22.00 -14.35 -3.93
C SER A 255 -21.41 -14.50 -2.52
N ASP A 256 -20.13 -14.90 -2.41
CA ASP A 256 -19.39 -14.98 -1.14
C ASP A 256 -18.36 -13.84 -1.04
N PRO A 257 -18.59 -12.82 -0.17
CA PRO A 257 -17.64 -11.75 0.06
C PRO A 257 -16.23 -12.23 0.45
N SER A 258 -16.09 -13.42 1.05
CA SER A 258 -14.79 -13.96 1.47
C SER A 258 -13.91 -14.39 0.29
N THR A 259 -14.50 -14.79 -0.84
CA THR A 259 -13.80 -15.24 -2.06
C THR A 259 -13.89 -14.25 -3.24
N SER A 260 -14.61 -13.14 -3.05
CA SER A 260 -14.69 -11.99 -3.96
C SER A 260 -13.33 -11.46 -4.43
N PHE A 261 -13.31 -10.76 -5.57
CA PHE A 261 -12.12 -10.09 -6.10
C PHE A 261 -11.54 -9.10 -5.07
N GLU A 262 -12.39 -8.31 -4.43
CA GLU A 262 -12.02 -7.36 -3.39
C GLU A 262 -11.32 -7.97 -2.17
N SER A 263 -11.62 -9.23 -1.83
CA SER A 263 -10.98 -9.94 -0.71
C SER A 263 -9.75 -10.76 -1.11
N MET A 264 -9.67 -11.21 -2.36
CA MET A 264 -8.68 -12.22 -2.81
C MET A 264 -7.63 -11.70 -3.79
N ALA A 265 -7.86 -10.57 -4.46
CA ALA A 265 -6.89 -10.00 -5.39
C ALA A 265 -5.72 -9.31 -4.67
N TYR A 266 -4.53 -9.36 -5.26
CA TYR A 266 -3.35 -8.64 -4.78
C TYR A 266 -2.37 -8.31 -5.90
N SER A 267 -1.54 -7.29 -5.73
CA SER A 267 -0.47 -6.97 -6.68
C SER A 267 0.73 -7.90 -6.55
N TRP A 268 1.39 -8.19 -7.68
CA TRP A 268 2.75 -8.71 -7.71
C TRP A 268 3.65 -7.68 -8.38
N GLY A 269 4.42 -6.95 -7.57
CA GLY A 269 5.16 -5.78 -8.03
C GLY A 269 4.20 -4.65 -8.44
N ASN A 270 4.60 -3.87 -9.44
CA ASN A 270 3.86 -2.70 -9.91
C ASN A 270 3.11 -2.94 -11.23
N ASP A 271 3.23 -4.13 -11.82
CA ASP A 271 2.81 -4.42 -13.20
C ASP A 271 1.99 -5.73 -13.36
N LYS A 272 1.61 -6.38 -12.24
CA LYS A 272 0.69 -7.53 -12.21
C LYS A 272 -0.32 -7.45 -11.07
N ILE A 273 -1.49 -8.04 -11.30
CA ILE A 273 -2.41 -8.51 -10.26
C ILE A 273 -2.47 -10.05 -10.30
N VAL A 274 -2.64 -10.66 -9.14
CA VAL A 274 -3.02 -12.06 -8.95
C VAL A 274 -4.44 -12.11 -8.39
N TYR A 275 -5.27 -13.00 -8.93
CA TYR A 275 -6.55 -13.41 -8.34
C TYR A 275 -6.72 -14.92 -8.56
N GLY A 276 -6.82 -15.69 -7.47
CA GLY A 276 -6.88 -17.16 -7.51
C GLY A 276 -5.65 -17.75 -8.22
N PRO A 277 -5.83 -18.70 -9.18
CA PRO A 277 -4.73 -19.27 -9.97
C PRO A 277 -4.27 -18.36 -11.12
N THR A 278 -4.93 -17.22 -11.33
CA THR A 278 -4.70 -16.33 -12.49
C THR A 278 -3.88 -15.12 -12.10
N MET A 279 -2.87 -14.83 -12.91
CA MET A 279 -2.12 -13.58 -12.92
C MET A 279 -2.50 -12.77 -14.17
N ILE A 280 -2.66 -11.46 -14.02
CA ILE A 280 -3.04 -10.50 -15.06
C ILE A 280 -1.92 -9.48 -15.21
N ASP A 281 -1.35 -9.38 -16.42
CA ASP A 281 -0.36 -8.35 -16.76
C ASP A 281 -1.04 -7.00 -16.98
N LEU A 282 -0.66 -5.97 -16.21
CA LEU A 282 -1.37 -4.69 -16.20
C LEU A 282 -1.13 -3.84 -17.45
N SER A 283 0.01 -4.04 -18.15
CA SER A 283 0.30 -3.34 -19.40
C SER A 283 -0.59 -3.81 -20.56
N SER A 284 -0.99 -5.09 -20.56
CA SER A 284 -1.52 -5.77 -21.75
C SER A 284 -2.83 -6.53 -21.56
N GLY A 285 -3.29 -6.70 -20.31
CA GLY A 285 -4.51 -7.46 -19.97
C GLY A 285 -4.36 -8.96 -20.19
N LYS A 286 -3.14 -9.44 -20.48
CA LYS A 286 -2.88 -10.86 -20.70
C LYS A 286 -2.99 -11.62 -19.39
N GLN A 287 -3.92 -12.57 -19.36
CA GLN A 287 -4.06 -13.54 -18.29
C GLN A 287 -3.08 -14.70 -18.49
N GLY A 288 -2.57 -15.26 -17.39
CA GLY A 288 -1.75 -16.47 -17.38
C GLY A 288 -1.74 -17.14 -16.00
N PRO A 289 -1.26 -18.38 -15.88
CA PRO A 289 -1.22 -19.08 -14.60
C PRO A 289 -0.16 -18.49 -13.66
N VAL A 290 -0.43 -18.53 -12.36
CA VAL A 290 0.58 -18.29 -11.31
C VAL A 290 1.61 -19.43 -11.26
N PRO A 291 2.90 -19.14 -10.99
CA PRO A 291 3.97 -20.15 -11.08
C PRO A 291 4.02 -21.13 -9.89
N TRP A 292 3.20 -20.92 -8.86
CA TRP A 292 3.01 -21.85 -7.73
C TRP A 292 1.87 -22.85 -7.92
N GLY A 293 1.08 -22.73 -9.00
CA GLY A 293 -0.03 -23.63 -9.30
C GLY A 293 -1.32 -23.34 -8.51
N GLU A 294 -2.34 -24.16 -8.78
CA GLU A 294 -3.69 -23.98 -8.24
C GLU A 294 -3.78 -24.31 -6.74
N GLY A 295 -4.67 -23.62 -6.02
CA GLY A 295 -4.90 -23.84 -4.59
C GLY A 295 -3.81 -23.30 -3.65
N GLN A 296 -2.67 -22.84 -4.17
CA GLN A 296 -1.64 -22.13 -3.40
C GLN A 296 -1.78 -20.60 -3.53
N SER A 297 -1.16 -19.87 -2.60
CA SER A 297 -1.05 -18.41 -2.61
C SER A 297 0.38 -17.97 -2.30
N ALA A 298 0.76 -16.78 -2.78
CA ALA A 298 2.06 -16.19 -2.50
C ALA A 298 1.94 -14.85 -1.80
N MET A 299 2.77 -14.64 -0.76
CA MET A 299 3.09 -13.29 -0.31
C MET A 299 4.04 -12.60 -1.30
N VAL A 300 4.03 -11.28 -1.38
CA VAL A 300 4.91 -10.51 -2.28
C VAL A 300 5.80 -9.57 -1.46
N ALA A 301 7.09 -9.85 -1.47
CA ALA A 301 8.12 -9.15 -0.72
C ALA A 301 9.11 -8.48 -1.69
N ASP A 302 9.12 -7.15 -1.77
CA ASP A 302 10.05 -6.39 -2.65
C ASP A 302 9.96 -6.79 -4.14
N GLY A 303 8.77 -7.17 -4.61
CA GLY A 303 8.54 -7.68 -5.97
C GLY A 303 8.88 -9.16 -6.17
N ILE A 304 9.41 -9.85 -5.16
CA ILE A 304 9.61 -11.31 -5.16
C ILE A 304 8.33 -11.97 -4.60
N ALA A 305 7.69 -12.83 -5.39
CA ALA A 305 6.58 -13.64 -4.90
C ALA A 305 7.12 -14.88 -4.19
N ILE A 306 6.56 -15.23 -3.02
CA ILE A 306 6.95 -16.38 -2.21
C ILE A 306 5.69 -17.18 -1.84
N SER A 307 5.54 -18.38 -2.40
CA SER A 307 4.52 -19.37 -2.03
C SER A 307 5.15 -20.47 -1.20
N CYS A 308 4.37 -21.05 -0.29
CA CYS A 308 4.76 -22.21 0.51
C CYS A 308 3.72 -23.33 0.37
N ASP A 309 4.17 -24.60 0.38
CA ASP A 309 3.25 -25.73 0.45
C ASP A 309 2.81 -26.05 1.89
N ALA A 310 1.89 -27.01 2.05
CA ALA A 310 1.41 -27.47 3.36
C ALA A 310 2.47 -28.26 4.18
N LYS A 311 3.70 -28.38 3.69
CA LYS A 311 4.87 -28.97 4.37
C LYS A 311 5.94 -27.90 4.64
N SER A 312 5.60 -26.62 4.51
CA SER A 312 6.50 -25.48 4.66
C SER A 312 7.67 -25.46 3.67
N GLN A 313 7.56 -26.13 2.51
CA GLN A 313 8.47 -25.91 1.38
C GLN A 313 8.10 -24.60 0.69
N CYS A 314 8.92 -23.58 0.88
CA CYS A 314 8.72 -22.25 0.30
C CYS A 314 9.60 -22.06 -0.94
N THR A 315 9.00 -21.56 -2.02
CA THR A 315 9.69 -21.20 -3.26
C THR A 315 9.48 -19.71 -3.55
N ALA A 316 10.52 -19.07 -4.07
CA ALA A 316 10.51 -17.67 -4.46
C ALA A 316 10.65 -17.49 -5.98
N TRP A 317 10.01 -16.45 -6.52
CA TRP A 317 10.06 -16.09 -7.94
C TRP A 317 10.33 -14.59 -8.12
N GLU A 318 11.29 -14.25 -8.99
CA GLU A 318 11.51 -12.87 -9.47
C GLU A 318 10.59 -12.51 -10.64
N SER A 319 10.14 -13.52 -11.39
CA SER A 319 9.11 -13.41 -12.42
C SER A 319 8.44 -14.78 -12.61
N PRO A 320 7.30 -14.89 -13.33
CA PRO A 320 6.61 -16.16 -13.54
C PRO A 320 7.49 -17.25 -14.17
N GLN A 321 8.49 -16.86 -14.96
CA GLN A 321 9.43 -17.77 -15.62
C GLN A 321 10.76 -17.93 -14.84
N LYS A 322 11.01 -17.13 -13.80
CA LYS A 322 12.29 -17.05 -13.11
C LYS A 322 12.15 -17.37 -11.61
N LYS A 323 12.25 -18.65 -11.29
CA LYS A 323 12.42 -19.12 -9.91
C LYS A 323 13.75 -18.59 -9.34
N LYS A 324 13.72 -18.08 -8.11
CA LYS A 324 14.87 -17.50 -7.40
C LYS A 324 15.55 -18.53 -6.50
N TRP A 325 14.81 -19.12 -5.58
CA TRP A 325 15.26 -20.16 -4.65
C TRP A 325 14.09 -21.05 -4.22
N THR A 326 14.40 -22.20 -3.61
CA THR A 326 13.45 -23.07 -2.90
C THR A 326 14.12 -23.55 -1.61
N ILE A 327 13.40 -23.49 -0.50
CA ILE A 327 13.83 -23.91 0.83
C ILE A 327 12.70 -24.70 1.52
N THR A 328 13.00 -25.34 2.64
CA THR A 328 11.99 -25.77 3.60
C THR A 328 12.16 -24.94 4.87
N VAL A 329 11.12 -24.20 5.26
CA VAL A 329 11.08 -23.50 6.56
C VAL A 329 10.84 -24.55 7.65
N PRO A 330 11.70 -24.66 8.68
CA PRO A 330 11.46 -25.58 9.78
C PRO A 330 10.26 -25.08 10.60
N ALA A 331 9.28 -25.95 10.83
CA ALA A 331 8.00 -25.59 11.44
C ALA A 331 7.54 -26.65 12.46
N GLU A 332 6.67 -26.24 13.40
CA GLU A 332 5.96 -27.16 14.30
C GLU A 332 4.82 -27.89 13.58
N ASP A 333 4.39 -29.02 14.12
CA ASP A 333 3.34 -29.84 13.50
C ASP A 333 2.00 -29.08 13.47
N GLY A 334 1.39 -29.00 12.29
CA GLY A 334 0.16 -28.23 12.05
C GLY A 334 0.39 -26.75 11.70
N VAL A 335 1.63 -26.25 11.73
CA VAL A 335 1.96 -24.92 11.19
C VAL A 335 2.06 -25.01 9.67
N SER A 336 1.21 -24.25 8.96
CA SER A 336 1.22 -24.15 7.50
C SER A 336 1.32 -22.69 7.06
N PHE A 337 2.03 -22.49 5.95
CA PHE A 337 2.26 -21.19 5.32
C PHE A 337 1.49 -21.05 3.99
N SER A 338 0.73 -22.05 3.56
CA SER A 338 0.18 -22.14 2.20
C SER A 338 -1.00 -21.20 1.89
N SER A 339 -1.54 -20.51 2.90
CA SER A 339 -2.65 -19.56 2.77
C SER A 339 -2.20 -18.09 2.77
N MET A 340 -0.91 -17.81 2.96
CA MET A 340 -0.40 -16.44 2.99
C MET A 340 -0.45 -15.82 1.60
N ARG A 341 -0.96 -14.58 1.52
CA ARG A 341 -1.11 -13.87 0.24
C ARG A 341 -0.86 -12.37 0.38
N GLY A 342 -0.57 -11.73 -0.74
CA GLY A 342 -0.53 -10.28 -0.87
C GLY A 342 0.79 -9.64 -0.45
N PRO A 343 0.92 -8.31 -0.61
CA PRO A 343 2.17 -7.61 -0.37
C PRO A 343 2.50 -7.52 1.13
N VAL A 344 3.74 -7.82 1.48
CA VAL A 344 4.22 -7.84 2.87
C VAL A 344 5.32 -6.82 3.11
N GLY A 345 5.47 -6.39 4.37
CA GLY A 345 6.55 -5.50 4.76
C GLY A 345 7.91 -6.19 4.68
N VAL A 346 8.90 -5.51 4.10
CA VAL A 346 10.29 -5.97 3.95
C VAL A 346 11.22 -4.99 4.67
N VAL A 347 12.12 -5.50 5.51
CA VAL A 347 13.15 -4.67 6.14
C VAL A 347 14.51 -4.90 5.49
N THR A 348 15.22 -3.81 5.22
CA THR A 348 16.62 -3.82 4.80
C THR A 348 17.49 -3.70 6.04
N HIS A 349 18.39 -4.65 6.30
CA HIS A 349 19.39 -4.58 7.38
C HIS A 349 20.76 -5.00 6.84
N LYS A 350 21.83 -4.27 7.17
CA LYS A 350 23.21 -4.55 6.70
C LYS A 350 23.31 -4.73 5.16
N LYS A 351 22.43 -4.07 4.38
CA LYS A 351 22.20 -4.18 2.91
C LYS A 351 21.50 -5.45 2.40
N HIS A 352 21.19 -6.40 3.28
CA HIS A 352 20.32 -7.55 2.98
C HIS A 352 18.85 -7.15 3.16
N LYS A 353 17.92 -7.80 2.44
CA LYS A 353 16.47 -7.58 2.57
C LYS A 353 15.80 -8.81 3.16
N TYR A 354 14.93 -8.60 4.14
CA TYR A 354 14.35 -9.65 4.95
C TYR A 354 12.82 -9.56 5.02
N VAL A 355 12.19 -10.73 5.09
CA VAL A 355 10.77 -10.90 5.42
C VAL A 355 10.62 -11.82 6.64
N ALA A 356 9.68 -11.53 7.53
CA ALA A 356 9.33 -12.41 8.64
C ALA A 356 8.14 -13.32 8.31
N LEU A 357 8.27 -14.62 8.61
CA LEU A 357 7.21 -15.61 8.68
C LEU A 357 7.08 -16.09 10.13
N ASN A 358 6.08 -15.59 10.85
CA ASN A 358 5.92 -15.80 12.29
C ASN A 358 7.20 -15.38 13.05
N ASN A 359 7.92 -16.32 13.69
CA ASN A 359 9.24 -16.13 14.33
C ASN A 359 10.45 -16.47 13.43
N VAL A 360 10.27 -16.67 12.12
CA VAL A 360 11.36 -16.96 11.17
C VAL A 360 11.66 -15.76 10.29
N ILE A 361 12.91 -15.30 10.31
CA ILE A 361 13.42 -14.30 9.36
C ILE A 361 13.97 -15.01 8.12
N ILE A 362 13.63 -14.53 6.93
CA ILE A 362 14.09 -15.08 5.65
C ILE A 362 14.80 -14.00 4.84
N ASP A 363 16.04 -14.26 4.42
CA ASP A 363 16.77 -13.41 3.47
C ASP A 363 16.18 -13.57 2.06
N LEU A 364 15.70 -12.47 1.47
CA LEU A 364 15.10 -12.50 0.15
C LEU A 364 16.11 -12.85 -0.95
N ALA A 365 17.42 -12.65 -0.74
CA ALA A 365 18.43 -12.86 -1.76
C ALA A 365 18.61 -14.35 -2.13
N ASP A 366 18.70 -15.23 -1.12
CA ASP A 366 19.01 -16.66 -1.28
C ASP A 366 18.13 -17.62 -0.46
N GLY A 367 17.20 -17.11 0.35
CA GLY A 367 16.27 -17.91 1.15
C GLY A 367 16.86 -18.40 2.47
N LYS A 368 18.06 -17.97 2.90
CA LYS A 368 18.57 -18.33 4.23
C LYS A 368 17.59 -17.92 5.33
N THR A 369 17.36 -18.84 6.26
CA THR A 369 16.44 -18.66 7.38
C THR A 369 17.17 -18.50 8.71
N MET A 370 16.58 -17.71 9.60
CA MET A 370 16.96 -17.57 11.00
C MET A 370 15.70 -17.73 11.83
N VAL A 371 15.65 -18.75 12.69
CA VAL A 371 14.52 -18.98 13.60
C VAL A 371 14.81 -18.28 14.92
N LEU A 372 13.90 -17.41 15.35
CA LEU A 372 14.00 -16.70 16.61
C LEU A 372 13.27 -17.49 17.71
N GLY A 373 13.97 -17.77 18.82
CA GLY A 373 13.38 -18.41 20.01
C GLY A 373 13.23 -19.92 19.97
N GLY A 374 13.76 -20.61 18.95
CA GLY A 374 13.71 -22.07 18.83
C GLY A 374 14.39 -22.56 17.55
N ASP A 375 14.17 -23.83 17.21
CA ASP A 375 14.59 -24.46 15.95
C ASP A 375 13.48 -24.48 14.89
N LYS A 376 12.22 -24.18 15.29
CA LYS A 376 11.01 -24.24 14.46
C LYS A 376 10.16 -22.98 14.50
N ALA A 377 9.39 -22.79 13.42
CA ALA A 377 8.34 -21.79 13.32
C ALA A 377 7.10 -22.16 14.12
N LYS A 378 6.53 -21.18 14.84
CA LYS A 378 5.34 -21.32 15.71
C LYS A 378 4.15 -20.52 15.17
N ALA A 379 2.97 -21.13 15.04
CA ALA A 379 1.76 -20.42 14.59
C ALA A 379 1.21 -19.37 15.59
N THR A 380 1.66 -19.38 16.85
CA THR A 380 1.30 -18.39 17.87
C THR A 380 2.17 -17.11 17.85
N THR A 381 3.18 -17.05 16.98
CA THR A 381 4.17 -15.97 16.97
C THR A 381 4.04 -15.02 15.79
N GLY A 382 4.44 -13.76 15.99
CA GLY A 382 4.67 -12.77 14.94
C GLY A 382 5.85 -11.88 15.30
N THR A 383 6.55 -11.35 14.29
CA THR A 383 7.77 -10.54 14.50
C THR A 383 7.62 -9.13 13.94
N ASP A 384 7.81 -8.12 14.79
CA ASP A 384 8.05 -6.74 14.35
C ASP A 384 9.53 -6.55 14.00
N TYR A 385 9.80 -5.75 12.97
CA TYR A 385 11.14 -5.29 12.62
C TYR A 385 11.56 -4.11 13.50
N ALA A 386 12.81 -4.10 13.96
CA ALA A 386 13.42 -2.97 14.67
C ALA A 386 14.71 -2.51 13.97
N GLU A 387 15.09 -1.23 14.06
CA GLU A 387 16.28 -0.65 13.39
C GLU A 387 17.60 -1.40 13.70
N ASP A 388 17.65 -2.02 14.88
CA ASP A 388 18.80 -2.69 15.47
C ASP A 388 18.51 -4.16 15.85
N GLY A 389 17.39 -4.74 15.41
CA GLY A 389 17.03 -6.11 15.77
C GLY A 389 15.65 -6.61 15.35
N TRP A 390 15.13 -7.58 16.10
CA TRP A 390 13.85 -8.25 15.89
C TRP A 390 13.06 -8.35 17.19
N VAL A 391 11.73 -8.14 17.15
CA VAL A 391 10.85 -8.27 18.33
C VAL A 391 9.79 -9.33 18.06
N VAL A 392 9.92 -10.50 18.69
CA VAL A 392 8.95 -11.59 18.56
C VAL A 392 7.91 -11.47 19.66
N TYR A 393 6.63 -11.42 19.28
CA TYR A 393 5.50 -11.55 20.17
C TYR A 393 4.94 -12.98 20.06
N GLU A 394 4.82 -13.67 21.18
CA GLU A 394 4.25 -15.01 21.30
C GLU A 394 2.95 -14.95 22.12
N LYS A 395 1.85 -15.40 21.51
CA LYS A 395 0.55 -15.53 22.18
C LYS A 395 0.47 -16.87 22.91
N ASN A 396 -0.16 -16.90 24.09
CA ASN A 396 -0.34 -18.14 24.86
C ASN A 396 -1.26 -19.17 24.17
N ALA A 397 -2.06 -18.73 23.19
CA ALA A 397 -2.92 -19.56 22.35
C ALA A 397 -3.08 -18.91 20.97
N LEU A 398 -3.55 -19.66 19.97
CA LEU A 398 -3.88 -19.12 18.63
C LEU A 398 -4.99 -18.05 18.69
N ASN A 399 -5.99 -18.29 19.55
CA ASN A 399 -7.10 -17.39 19.83
C ASN A 399 -7.01 -16.91 21.29
N PRO A 400 -6.15 -15.94 21.62
CA PRO A 400 -6.04 -15.41 22.98
C PRO A 400 -7.29 -14.60 23.35
N GLY A 401 -7.66 -14.62 24.62
CA GLY A 401 -8.61 -13.68 25.20
C GLY A 401 -8.04 -12.25 25.20
N PRO A 402 -8.88 -11.20 25.27
CA PRO A 402 -8.44 -9.81 25.23
C PRO A 402 -7.61 -9.35 26.43
N ASN A 403 -7.47 -10.21 27.46
CA ASN A 403 -6.66 -9.95 28.66
C ASN A 403 -5.45 -10.91 28.76
N ASP A 404 -5.22 -11.79 27.78
CA ASP A 404 -4.13 -12.77 27.86
C ASP A 404 -2.77 -12.08 27.61
N PRO A 405 -1.79 -12.17 28.53
CA PRO A 405 -0.50 -11.49 28.38
C PRO A 405 0.30 -12.06 27.20
N TRP A 406 0.89 -11.20 26.38
CA TRP A 406 1.75 -11.64 25.28
C TRP A 406 3.18 -11.75 25.80
N SER A 407 3.84 -12.88 25.53
CA SER A 407 5.28 -13.02 25.74
C SER A 407 5.99 -12.20 24.66
N VAL A 408 6.98 -11.39 25.04
CA VAL A 408 7.78 -10.58 24.12
C VAL A 408 9.24 -10.95 24.30
N VAL A 409 9.92 -11.26 23.19
CA VAL A 409 11.34 -11.62 23.18
C VAL A 409 12.06 -10.77 22.14
N GLU A 410 13.08 -10.06 22.59
CA GLU A 410 13.87 -9.13 21.76
C GLU A 410 15.20 -9.78 21.39
N TYR A 411 15.63 -9.59 20.14
CA TYR A 411 16.85 -10.16 19.57
C TYR A 411 17.64 -9.08 18.84
N ASP A 412 18.97 -9.20 18.81
CA ASP A 412 19.80 -8.43 17.89
C ASP A 412 19.67 -8.94 16.45
N LEU A 413 20.22 -8.17 15.49
CA LEU A 413 20.19 -8.51 14.06
C LEU A 413 20.72 -9.91 13.72
N ASP A 414 21.61 -10.45 14.56
CA ASP A 414 22.26 -11.75 14.35
C ASP A 414 21.54 -12.90 15.08
N GLY A 415 20.33 -12.63 15.61
CA GLY A 415 19.41 -13.62 16.18
C GLY A 415 19.65 -13.96 17.65
N LYS A 416 20.55 -13.25 18.33
CA LYS A 416 20.86 -13.49 19.74
C LYS A 416 19.87 -12.72 20.62
N ARG A 417 19.25 -13.44 21.55
CA ARG A 417 18.28 -12.88 22.51
C ARG A 417 18.94 -11.82 23.41
N LEU A 418 18.29 -10.66 23.48
CA LEU A 418 18.65 -9.50 24.31
C LEU A 418 17.83 -9.45 25.60
N SER A 419 16.52 -9.69 25.52
CA SER A 419 15.61 -9.66 26.68
C SER A 419 14.48 -10.69 26.54
N ALA A 420 13.64 -10.84 27.57
CA ALA A 420 12.24 -11.21 27.39
C ALA A 420 11.40 -10.71 28.58
N TYR A 421 10.13 -10.45 28.34
CA TYR A 421 9.15 -9.99 29.33
C TYR A 421 7.73 -10.35 28.87
N PHE A 422 6.73 -10.06 29.69
CA PHE A 422 5.33 -10.08 29.30
C PHE A 422 4.81 -8.66 29.08
N MET A 423 4.02 -8.46 28.04
CA MET A 423 3.30 -7.23 27.75
C MET A 423 1.83 -7.41 28.15
N ASP A 424 1.27 -6.45 28.89
CA ASP A 424 -0.18 -6.38 29.14
C ASP A 424 -0.88 -5.97 27.82
N PRO A 425 -1.86 -6.73 27.32
CA PRO A 425 -2.62 -6.36 26.12
C PRO A 425 -3.48 -5.11 26.29
N LYS A 426 -3.72 -4.64 27.53
CA LYS A 426 -4.43 -3.39 27.85
C LYS A 426 -3.59 -2.17 27.51
N LYS A 427 -3.39 -1.93 26.22
CA LYS A 427 -2.88 -0.65 25.73
C LYS A 427 -3.98 0.41 25.85
N ASN A 428 -3.54 1.64 26.12
CA ASN A 428 -4.41 2.80 26.37
C ASN A 428 -5.28 3.10 25.14
N ASP A 429 -6.39 3.83 25.32
CA ASP A 429 -7.20 4.31 24.19
C ASP A 429 -6.40 5.27 23.27
N GLU A 430 -5.31 5.85 23.79
CA GLU A 430 -4.29 6.56 23.02
C GLU A 430 -3.32 5.61 22.30
N ILE A 431 -3.24 5.73 20.98
CA ILE A 431 -2.39 4.91 20.10
C ILE A 431 -1.29 5.77 19.46
N PRO A 432 -0.02 5.31 19.45
CA PRO A 432 1.07 6.06 18.83
C PRO A 432 0.96 6.13 17.30
N VAL A 433 1.00 7.34 16.76
CA VAL A 433 0.97 7.62 15.32
C VAL A 433 2.37 7.96 14.84
N TYR A 434 2.88 7.13 13.92
CA TYR A 434 4.19 7.28 13.29
C TYR A 434 4.05 7.71 11.82
N PRO A 435 5.10 8.32 11.23
CA PRO A 435 5.24 8.39 9.79
C PRO A 435 5.14 7.00 9.13
N GLU A 436 4.67 6.95 7.89
CA GLU A 436 4.81 5.74 7.08
C GLU A 436 6.31 5.35 6.97
N HIS A 437 6.61 4.05 6.82
CA HIS A 437 7.98 3.50 6.79
C HIS A 437 8.88 3.75 8.03
N SER A 438 8.32 4.23 9.15
CA SER A 438 9.06 4.31 10.41
C SER A 438 9.41 2.92 10.96
N LEU A 439 10.68 2.72 11.32
CA LEU A 439 11.13 1.68 12.24
C LEU A 439 11.29 2.26 13.66
N LEU A 440 11.38 1.37 14.65
CA LEU A 440 11.76 1.71 16.03
C LEU A 440 13.01 0.92 16.39
N THR A 441 13.86 1.45 17.26
CA THR A 441 14.89 0.64 17.93
C THR A 441 14.26 -0.33 18.93
N ILE A 442 14.92 -1.46 19.21
CA ILE A 442 14.58 -2.40 20.28
C ILE A 442 14.34 -1.64 21.59
N LYS A 443 15.22 -0.68 21.93
CA LYS A 443 15.10 0.17 23.12
C LYS A 443 13.79 0.97 23.18
N GLN A 444 13.31 1.48 22.05
CA GLN A 444 12.05 2.23 21.97
C GLN A 444 10.84 1.30 22.08
N THR A 445 10.87 0.15 21.39
CA THR A 445 9.80 -0.85 21.49
C THR A 445 9.70 -1.42 22.92
N HIS A 446 10.83 -1.67 23.57
CA HIS A 446 10.92 -2.07 24.98
C HIS A 446 10.26 -1.04 25.90
N ALA A 447 10.62 0.24 25.77
CA ALA A 447 10.07 1.32 26.59
C ALA A 447 8.55 1.48 26.40
N TYR A 448 8.06 1.35 25.17
CA TYR A 448 6.64 1.34 24.87
C TYR A 448 5.92 0.12 25.48
N ASN A 449 6.43 -1.09 25.28
CA ASN A 449 5.77 -2.32 25.74
C ASN A 449 5.85 -2.55 27.27
N THR A 450 6.85 -1.98 27.96
CA THR A 450 7.04 -2.16 29.42
C THR A 450 6.59 -0.98 30.28
N LYS A 451 6.43 0.22 29.69
CA LYS A 451 6.06 1.45 30.44
C LYS A 451 5.07 2.38 29.72
N ASN A 452 4.60 2.02 28.53
CA ASN A 452 3.85 2.90 27.62
C ASN A 452 4.63 4.16 27.15
N GLU A 453 5.97 4.18 27.26
CA GLU A 453 6.83 5.31 26.84
C GLU A 453 7.03 5.31 25.31
N SER A 454 6.13 5.94 24.54
CA SER A 454 6.25 6.01 23.07
C SER A 454 7.11 7.17 22.54
N PRO A 455 8.03 6.94 21.59
CA PRO A 455 8.73 8.00 20.88
C PRO A 455 7.87 8.72 19.82
N ALA A 456 6.67 8.24 19.49
CA ALA A 456 5.82 8.75 18.39
C ALA A 456 5.63 10.27 18.41
N PRO A 457 5.66 10.97 17.25
CA PRO A 457 5.44 12.41 17.19
C PRO A 457 3.99 12.84 17.46
N MET A 458 3.04 11.90 17.49
CA MET A 458 1.60 12.14 17.68
C MET A 458 0.96 10.90 18.32
N THR A 459 -0.13 11.08 19.06
CA THR A 459 -1.06 10.02 19.46
C THR A 459 -2.43 10.22 18.81
N ALA A 460 -3.20 9.14 18.68
CA ALA A 460 -4.58 9.12 18.24
C ALA A 460 -5.44 8.55 19.36
N LEU A 461 -6.45 9.28 19.83
CA LEU A 461 -7.40 8.78 20.81
C LEU A 461 -8.49 7.97 20.11
N ARG A 462 -8.69 6.72 20.50
CA ARG A 462 -9.83 5.90 20.08
C ARG A 462 -11.06 6.11 20.94
N SER A 463 -12.22 5.82 20.37
CA SER A 463 -13.48 5.79 21.08
C SER A 463 -13.58 4.59 22.02
N SER A 464 -14.21 4.79 23.17
CA SER A 464 -14.61 3.69 24.06
C SER A 464 -15.77 2.84 23.49
N LEU A 465 -16.41 3.29 22.39
CA LEU A 465 -17.58 2.63 21.78
C LEU A 465 -17.25 1.86 20.49
N SER A 466 -16.10 2.09 19.87
CA SER A 466 -15.64 1.48 18.61
C SER A 466 -14.16 1.77 18.35
N SER A 467 -13.52 1.05 17.42
CA SER A 467 -12.11 1.29 17.03
C SER A 467 -11.84 2.61 16.27
N CYS A 468 -12.85 3.47 16.13
CA CYS A 468 -12.75 4.78 15.50
C CYS A 468 -11.85 5.73 16.29
N ILE A 469 -11.11 6.59 15.58
CA ILE A 469 -10.31 7.69 16.13
C ILE A 469 -11.23 8.90 16.34
N GLU A 470 -11.22 9.45 17.55
CA GLU A 470 -12.00 10.66 17.91
C GLU A 470 -11.16 11.94 17.77
N SER A 471 -9.86 11.89 18.11
CA SER A 471 -8.95 13.04 18.01
C SER A 471 -7.50 12.63 17.75
N LEU A 472 -6.71 13.59 17.28
CA LEU A 472 -5.26 13.49 17.13
C LEU A 472 -4.56 14.52 18.01
N SER A 473 -3.50 14.08 18.70
CA SER A 473 -2.69 14.87 19.61
C SER A 473 -1.22 14.85 19.16
N PRO A 474 -0.74 15.84 18.38
CA PRO A 474 0.69 16.00 18.10
C PRO A 474 1.45 16.34 19.40
N LYS A 475 2.72 15.92 19.51
CA LYS A 475 3.59 16.27 20.65
C LYS A 475 3.92 17.77 20.74
N ILE A 476 3.65 18.52 19.67
CA ILE A 476 3.81 19.98 19.58
C ILE A 476 2.63 20.49 18.73
N GLY A 477 1.68 21.18 19.35
CA GLY A 477 0.42 21.63 18.72
C GLY A 477 -0.75 21.52 19.70
N GLY A 478 -1.97 21.81 19.25
CA GLY A 478 -3.22 21.48 19.93
C GLY A 478 -3.69 20.06 19.60
N MET A 479 -4.58 19.51 20.42
CA MET A 479 -5.35 18.33 20.06
C MET A 479 -6.54 18.75 19.18
N PHE A 480 -6.71 18.09 18.04
CA PHE A 480 -7.83 18.37 17.13
C PHE A 480 -8.73 17.15 16.93
N THR A 481 -10.04 17.40 16.94
CA THR A 481 -11.09 16.37 16.79
C THR A 481 -11.25 15.97 15.33
N ILE A 482 -11.44 14.68 15.06
CA ILE A 482 -11.71 14.17 13.71
C ILE A 482 -13.21 14.28 13.41
N PRO A 483 -13.62 14.86 12.27
CA PRO A 483 -15.02 14.84 11.85
C PRO A 483 -15.51 13.40 11.70
N ASN A 484 -16.64 13.04 12.33
CA ASN A 484 -17.23 11.72 12.17
C ASN A 484 -18.75 11.76 12.40
N LEU A 485 -19.50 11.01 11.61
CA LEU A 485 -20.97 10.96 11.66
C LEU A 485 -21.43 9.84 12.59
N GLU A 486 -21.82 10.21 13.82
CA GLU A 486 -22.29 9.31 14.88
C GLU A 486 -21.39 8.09 15.12
N ILE A 487 -20.40 8.26 16.01
CA ILE A 487 -19.49 7.18 16.42
C ILE A 487 -20.29 6.08 17.14
N LYS A 488 -20.62 5.03 16.39
CA LYS A 488 -21.42 3.88 16.81
C LYS A 488 -20.81 2.61 16.22
N LYS A 489 -20.92 1.50 16.94
CA LYS A 489 -20.38 0.19 16.51
C LYS A 489 -20.95 -0.29 15.16
N GLU A 490 -22.19 0.05 14.85
CA GLU A 490 -22.83 -0.23 13.55
C GLU A 490 -22.20 0.53 12.36
N ASN A 491 -21.47 1.61 12.61
CA ASN A 491 -20.77 2.43 11.61
C ASN A 491 -19.25 2.17 11.57
N GLU A 492 -18.72 1.22 12.34
CA GLU A 492 -17.29 1.03 12.59
C GLU A 492 -16.46 0.74 11.31
N ALA A 493 -17.07 0.12 10.29
CA ALA A 493 -16.43 -0.10 8.99
C ALA A 493 -16.15 1.19 8.18
N PHE A 494 -16.83 2.29 8.51
CA PHE A 494 -16.84 3.54 7.74
C PHE A 494 -16.07 4.69 8.39
N CYS A 495 -15.53 4.51 9.60
CA CYS A 495 -14.78 5.54 10.29
C CYS A 495 -13.26 5.44 10.09
N ALA A 496 -12.54 6.52 10.38
CA ALA A 496 -11.10 6.50 10.52
C ALA A 496 -10.71 5.65 11.75
N SER A 497 -9.99 4.54 11.56
CA SER A 497 -9.53 3.67 12.66
C SER A 497 -8.02 3.47 12.69
N GLY A 498 -7.30 3.98 11.68
CA GLY A 498 -5.83 4.07 11.64
C GLY A 498 -5.35 5.42 11.12
N ALA A 499 -4.19 5.87 11.62
CA ALA A 499 -3.55 7.14 11.25
C ALA A 499 -2.08 6.92 10.84
N LYS A 500 -1.61 7.67 9.84
CA LYS A 500 -0.21 7.66 9.39
C LYS A 500 0.26 9.06 9.00
N LEU A 501 1.42 9.47 9.48
CA LEU A 501 2.02 10.76 9.14
C LEU A 501 2.82 10.69 7.84
N SER A 502 2.98 11.85 7.21
CA SER A 502 4.03 12.14 6.23
C SER A 502 5.44 12.10 6.88
N PRO A 503 6.53 11.87 6.11
CA PRO A 503 7.89 11.73 6.65
C PRO A 503 8.36 12.88 7.56
N LYS A 504 8.09 14.14 7.19
CA LYS A 504 8.40 15.35 7.98
C LYS A 504 7.22 15.82 8.85
N LYS A 505 6.11 15.07 8.84
CA LYS A 505 4.98 15.13 9.80
C LYS A 505 4.08 16.37 9.64
N LYS A 506 4.05 17.00 8.46
CA LYS A 506 3.18 18.17 8.20
C LYS A 506 1.73 17.78 7.90
N VAL A 507 1.51 16.62 7.30
CA VAL A 507 0.16 16.05 7.06
C VAL A 507 -0.02 14.65 7.64
N VAL A 508 -1.25 14.31 8.04
CA VAL A 508 -1.65 13.00 8.57
C VAL A 508 -2.83 12.41 7.77
N LYS A 509 -2.64 11.18 7.27
CA LYS A 509 -3.58 10.38 6.48
C LYS A 509 -4.38 9.45 7.40
N LEU A 510 -5.71 9.55 7.36
CA LEU A 510 -6.64 8.75 8.16
C LEU A 510 -7.33 7.69 7.31
N LYS A 511 -7.13 6.41 7.67
CA LYS A 511 -7.57 5.22 6.91
C LYS A 511 -8.74 4.55 7.63
N ALA A 512 -9.67 3.96 6.86
CA ALA A 512 -10.68 3.04 7.40
C ALA A 512 -10.13 1.62 7.47
N GLN A 513 -10.76 0.73 8.25
CA GLN A 513 -10.30 -0.66 8.38
C GLN A 513 -10.61 -1.52 7.13
N ALA A 514 -11.72 -1.23 6.45
CA ALA A 514 -12.23 -2.02 5.33
C ALA A 514 -12.05 -1.31 3.98
N GLN A 515 -10.79 -1.15 3.54
CA GLN A 515 -10.46 -0.58 2.24
C GLN A 515 -9.71 -1.60 1.37
N VAL A 516 -10.09 -1.71 0.10
CA VAL A 516 -9.54 -2.70 -0.85
C VAL A 516 -8.15 -2.30 -1.34
N ASP A 517 -7.91 -1.01 -1.49
CA ASP A 517 -6.60 -0.44 -1.78
C ASP A 517 -5.91 0.00 -0.47
N PRO A 518 -4.67 -0.44 -0.17
CA PRO A 518 -3.96 -0.07 1.07
C PRO A 518 -3.58 1.42 1.12
N ASN A 519 -3.55 2.11 -0.02
CA ASN A 519 -3.29 3.54 -0.15
C ASN A 519 -4.54 4.39 -0.16
N ALA A 520 -5.73 3.78 -0.08
CA ALA A 520 -6.96 4.48 0.17
C ALA A 520 -6.94 5.18 1.55
N PHE A 521 -7.76 6.22 1.68
CA PHE A 521 -7.99 6.94 2.93
C PHE A 521 -9.34 7.68 2.92
N LEU A 522 -9.76 8.19 4.08
CA LEU A 522 -10.97 9.02 4.24
C LEU A 522 -10.63 10.51 4.31
N TYR A 523 -9.64 10.86 5.13
CA TYR A 523 -9.23 12.23 5.40
C TYR A 523 -7.72 12.41 5.31
N LEU A 524 -7.31 13.59 4.85
CA LEU A 524 -5.96 14.12 5.02
C LEU A 524 -6.09 15.40 5.85
N MET A 525 -5.26 15.56 6.87
CA MET A 525 -5.30 16.72 7.77
C MET A 525 -3.93 17.42 7.77
N ASP A 526 -3.93 18.75 7.77
CA ASP A 526 -2.76 19.57 8.14
C ASP A 526 -2.58 19.49 9.67
N VAL A 527 -1.36 19.14 10.11
CA VAL A 527 -0.99 18.92 11.51
C VAL A 527 -0.68 20.23 12.25
N LYS A 528 -0.31 21.30 11.52
CA LYS A 528 0.02 22.63 12.04
C LYS A 528 -1.21 23.54 12.09
N ASP A 529 -2.03 23.51 11.05
CA ASP A 529 -3.23 24.35 10.94
C ASP A 529 -4.51 23.67 11.46
N GLU A 530 -4.39 22.40 11.92
CA GLU A 530 -5.43 21.61 12.62
C GLU A 530 -6.73 21.44 11.80
N LYS A 531 -6.59 21.35 10.48
CA LYS A 531 -7.71 21.36 9.50
C LYS A 531 -7.65 20.17 8.55
N ARG A 532 -8.84 19.79 8.03
CA ARG A 532 -8.96 18.89 6.89
C ARG A 532 -8.49 19.59 5.61
N ILE A 533 -7.67 18.88 4.84
CA ILE A 533 -7.39 19.20 3.44
C ILE A 533 -8.57 18.69 2.61
N GLU A 534 -9.32 19.61 2.02
CA GLU A 534 -10.49 19.30 1.21
C GLU A 534 -10.09 18.89 -0.22
N PHE A 535 -10.87 17.96 -0.80
CA PHE A 535 -10.70 17.45 -2.16
C PHE A 535 -11.98 17.72 -2.95
N ALA A 536 -11.89 18.58 -3.96
CA ALA A 536 -13.06 19.16 -4.63
C ALA A 536 -14.00 18.09 -5.21
N GLY A 537 -15.25 18.07 -4.75
CA GLY A 537 -16.28 17.16 -5.25
C GLY A 537 -16.08 15.68 -4.88
N ILE A 538 -15.28 15.36 -3.86
CA ILE A 538 -15.11 14.00 -3.31
C ILE A 538 -15.73 13.92 -1.91
N PHE A 539 -16.68 13.01 -1.71
CA PHE A 539 -17.40 12.85 -0.45
C PHE A 539 -17.43 11.37 -0.03
N TRP A 540 -16.50 10.95 0.84
CA TRP A 540 -16.41 9.56 1.32
C TRP A 540 -17.71 9.10 2.00
N GLU A 541 -18.49 10.04 2.56
CA GLU A 541 -19.82 9.84 3.14
C GLU A 541 -20.83 9.26 2.12
N ARG A 542 -20.53 9.34 0.82
CA ARG A 542 -21.33 8.83 -0.31
C ARG A 542 -20.76 7.56 -0.92
N GLY A 543 -19.70 7.00 -0.32
CA GLY A 543 -18.94 5.87 -0.87
C GLY A 543 -17.93 6.26 -1.96
N ASP A 544 -17.58 7.55 -2.07
CA ASP A 544 -16.42 7.99 -2.86
C ASP A 544 -15.11 7.53 -2.19
N SER A 545 -13.98 7.60 -2.90
CA SER A 545 -12.67 7.16 -2.39
C SER A 545 -11.55 8.11 -2.78
N LEU A 546 -10.56 8.28 -1.89
CA LEU A 546 -9.29 8.96 -2.17
C LEU A 546 -8.17 7.92 -2.06
N ILE A 547 -7.28 7.84 -3.06
CA ILE A 547 -6.16 6.88 -3.11
C ILE A 547 -4.85 7.63 -3.41
N VAL A 548 -3.81 7.39 -2.63
CA VAL A 548 -2.46 7.94 -2.90
C VAL A 548 -1.76 7.10 -3.98
N VAL A 549 -1.40 7.73 -5.10
CA VAL A 549 -0.73 7.08 -6.24
C VAL A 549 0.78 7.33 -6.19
N LYS A 550 1.16 8.59 -5.97
CA LYS A 550 2.54 9.09 -5.85
C LYS A 550 2.57 10.13 -4.73
N PRO A 551 3.74 10.54 -4.21
CA PRO A 551 3.81 11.54 -3.13
C PRO A 551 3.08 12.85 -3.46
N ASP A 552 3.04 13.24 -4.73
CA ASP A 552 2.42 14.44 -5.29
C ASP A 552 1.09 14.19 -6.05
N LEU A 553 0.58 12.95 -6.08
CA LEU A 553 -0.63 12.59 -6.84
C LEU A 553 -1.59 11.72 -6.02
N ILE A 554 -2.79 12.25 -5.82
CA ILE A 554 -3.93 11.55 -5.21
C ILE A 554 -5.03 11.44 -6.26
N ILE A 555 -5.62 10.25 -6.44
CA ILE A 555 -6.82 10.07 -7.27
C ILE A 555 -8.05 10.04 -6.37
N GLY A 556 -9.02 10.90 -6.67
CA GLY A 556 -10.36 10.84 -6.10
C GLY A 556 -11.35 10.18 -7.06
N TYR A 557 -12.06 9.14 -6.61
CA TYR A 557 -13.09 8.45 -7.37
C TYR A 557 -14.48 8.76 -6.80
N THR A 558 -15.32 9.46 -7.59
CA THR A 558 -16.73 9.67 -7.25
C THR A 558 -17.57 8.49 -7.73
N ARG A 559 -18.03 7.66 -6.79
CA ARG A 559 -18.60 6.33 -7.08
C ARG A 559 -19.90 6.39 -7.86
N GLY A 560 -20.82 7.27 -7.45
CA GLY A 560 -22.12 7.44 -8.10
C GLY A 560 -22.07 8.09 -9.49
N LEU A 561 -20.99 8.81 -9.81
CA LEU A 561 -20.83 9.49 -11.11
C LEU A 561 -19.93 8.73 -12.10
N GLY A 562 -19.10 7.79 -11.61
CA GLY A 562 -18.10 7.12 -12.45
C GLY A 562 -17.05 8.11 -12.97
N LYS A 563 -16.56 8.98 -12.08
CA LYS A 563 -15.58 10.03 -12.41
C LYS A 563 -14.36 9.88 -11.50
N ALA A 564 -13.20 9.71 -12.10
CA ALA A 564 -11.90 9.81 -11.44
C ALA A 564 -11.34 11.22 -11.64
N ARG A 565 -10.68 11.76 -10.62
CA ARG A 565 -10.01 13.07 -10.63
C ARG A 565 -8.58 12.92 -10.16
N GLY A 566 -7.64 13.57 -10.84
CA GLY A 566 -6.29 13.76 -10.36
C GLY A 566 -6.20 15.02 -9.51
N PHE A 567 -5.62 14.91 -8.33
CA PHE A 567 -5.28 16.03 -7.47
C PHE A 567 -3.77 16.13 -7.31
N LYS A 568 -3.24 17.35 -7.25
CA LYS A 568 -1.87 17.67 -6.83
C LYS A 568 -1.89 18.68 -5.66
N PRO A 569 -0.79 18.84 -4.90
CA PRO A 569 -0.67 19.88 -3.86
C PRO A 569 -0.90 21.30 -4.39
N ALA A 570 -1.45 22.17 -3.54
CA ALA A 570 -1.67 23.58 -3.84
C ALA A 570 -0.43 24.46 -3.57
N LEU A 571 0.61 24.31 -4.41
CA LEU A 571 1.89 25.04 -4.34
C LEU A 571 1.77 26.55 -4.63
#